data_AF-A0A2G6EPC5-F1
#
_entry.id   AF-A0A2G6EPC5-F1
#
_cell.length_a   1.000
_cell.length_b   1.000
_cell.length_c   1.000
_cell.angle_alpha   90.00
_cell.angle_beta   90.00
_cell.angle_gamma   90.00
#
_symmetry.space_group_name_H-M   'P 1'
#
loop_
_entity.id
_entity.type
_entity.pdbx_description
1 polymer ?
#
loop_
_entity_poly.entity_id
_entity_poly.type
_entity_poly.pdbx_seq_one_letter_code
_entity_poly.pdbx_strand_id
1 'polypeptide(L)'
;MTTTGKERKLFFTLWTINGLLMLGLLLLGVLSFAVTIGPMLVDILRPEEHDGGLETPGKTLRRTEALDLEDGIHSPGTPFVRMELVSNFKDVGGSGVKDAIKGSSGGYYRGGSTRNVVFVNMLSNEHRWLFADNEQIISRVQGISRHKAVDRDDLSAVMPDEGSGAAEQLVHYHVIDEDSNGDGIIDTDDEFSLAVSRPDGSQYTVLVDHVQHLLSIEWADDETLFIVYRKDNRPYMARLQTASLRMSAGELLPLVDEPETGSD
;
A
#
# COMPACT_ATOMS: atom_id res chain seq x y z
N MET A 1 49.71 -57.66 28.49
CA MET A 1 50.18 -56.30 28.79
C MET A 1 49.36 -55.76 29.96
N THR A 2 49.92 -55.77 31.16
CA THR A 2 49.31 -55.19 32.36
C THR A 2 49.56 -53.69 32.34
N THR A 3 48.56 -52.90 31.98
CA THR A 3 48.62 -51.43 32.08
C THR A 3 48.87 -51.05 33.53
N THR A 4 49.90 -50.24 33.73
CA THR A 4 50.35 -49.86 35.07
C THR A 4 49.29 -48.95 35.71
N GLY A 5 49.02 -49.12 37.01
CA GLY A 5 47.93 -48.39 37.70
C GLY A 5 47.99 -46.86 37.62
N LYS A 6 49.11 -46.29 37.15
CA LYS A 6 49.26 -44.85 36.83
C LYS A 6 48.54 -44.44 35.55
N GLU A 7 48.58 -45.26 34.50
CA GLU A 7 47.92 -44.98 33.21
C GLU A 7 46.39 -44.96 33.37
N ARG A 8 45.85 -45.88 34.20
CA ARG A 8 44.43 -45.91 34.53
C ARG A 8 43.99 -44.62 35.25
N LYS A 9 44.78 -44.12 36.20
CA LYS A 9 44.46 -42.88 36.92
C LYS A 9 44.50 -41.66 36.00
N LEU A 10 45.49 -41.58 35.10
CA LEU A 10 45.58 -40.49 34.12
C LEU A 10 44.39 -40.47 33.16
N PHE A 11 43.98 -41.64 32.66
CA PHE A 11 42.81 -41.76 31.79
C PHE A 11 41.52 -41.27 32.48
N PHE A 12 41.27 -41.70 33.72
CA PHE A 12 40.09 -41.25 34.45
C PHE A 12 40.09 -39.75 34.69
N THR A 13 41.24 -39.15 35.06
CA THR A 13 41.35 -37.71 35.26
C THR A 13 41.12 -36.91 33.98
N LEU A 14 41.66 -37.36 32.84
CA LEU A 14 41.41 -36.72 31.54
C LEU A 14 39.94 -36.82 31.12
N TRP A 15 39.31 -37.96 31.40
CA TRP A 15 37.89 -38.17 31.11
C TRP A 15 36.98 -37.23 31.93
N THR A 16 37.25 -37.04 33.22
CA THR A 16 36.48 -36.11 34.06
C THR A 16 36.66 -34.66 33.62
N ILE A 17 37.87 -34.25 33.23
CA ILE A 17 38.13 -32.90 32.74
C ILE A 17 37.35 -32.64 31.44
N ASN A 18 37.40 -33.57 30.49
CA ASN A 18 36.66 -33.44 29.24
C ASN A 18 35.14 -33.42 29.46
N GLY A 19 34.64 -34.25 30.39
CA GLY A 19 33.23 -34.24 30.78
C GLY A 19 32.78 -32.90 31.35
N LEU A 20 33.61 -32.28 32.21
CA LEU A 20 33.33 -30.96 32.78
C LEU A 20 33.34 -29.85 31.72
N LEU A 21 34.28 -29.91 30.79
CA LEU A 21 34.37 -28.96 29.66
C LEU A 21 33.14 -29.01 28.76
N MET A 22 32.69 -30.23 28.41
CA MET A 22 31.50 -30.42 27.59
C MET A 22 30.23 -29.94 28.31
N LEU A 23 30.12 -30.20 29.61
CA LEU A 23 29.00 -29.69 30.42
C LEU A 23 28.98 -28.16 30.46
N GLY A 24 30.16 -27.54 30.63
CA GLY A 24 30.29 -26.07 30.64
C GLY A 24 29.87 -25.44 29.32
N LEU A 25 30.29 -26.01 28.18
CA LEU A 25 29.88 -25.54 26.86
C LEU A 25 28.38 -25.70 26.62
N LEU A 26 27.79 -26.81 27.08
CA LEU A 26 26.35 -27.04 26.95
C LEU A 26 25.54 -26.03 27.76
N LEU A 27 25.97 -25.71 28.99
CA LEU A 27 25.33 -24.69 29.81
C LEU A 27 25.42 -23.28 29.19
N LEU A 28 26.57 -22.92 28.61
CA LEU A 28 26.72 -21.67 27.88
C LEU A 28 25.82 -21.60 26.64
N GLY A 29 25.66 -22.72 25.92
CA GLY A 29 24.74 -22.81 24.78
C GLY A 29 23.28 -22.60 25.18
N VAL A 30 22.83 -23.25 26.26
CA VAL A 30 21.47 -23.08 26.79
C VAL A 30 21.23 -21.65 27.26
N LEU A 31 22.20 -21.03 27.94
CA LEU A 31 22.09 -19.65 28.39
C LEU A 31 22.02 -18.67 27.21
N SER A 32 22.86 -18.87 26.19
CA SER A 32 22.83 -18.06 24.96
C SER A 32 21.48 -18.18 24.24
N PHE A 33 20.93 -19.40 24.15
CA PHE A 33 19.62 -19.65 23.56
C PHE A 33 18.50 -18.93 24.32
N ALA A 34 18.51 -19.01 25.65
CA ALA A 34 17.50 -18.35 26.50
C ALA A 34 17.51 -16.82 26.38
N VAL A 35 18.70 -16.21 26.24
CA VAL A 35 18.84 -14.75 26.14
C VAL A 35 18.50 -14.24 24.74
N THR A 36 18.83 -14.99 23.68
CA THR A 36 18.70 -14.50 22.30
C THR A 36 17.38 -14.91 21.64
N ILE A 37 16.96 -16.16 21.83
CA ILE A 37 15.79 -16.74 21.13
C ILE A 37 14.55 -16.75 22.03
N GLY A 38 14.75 -16.82 23.35
CA GLY A 38 13.67 -16.79 24.34
C GLY A 38 12.68 -15.63 24.18
N PRO A 39 13.14 -14.36 24.09
CA PRO A 39 12.25 -13.21 23.93
C PRO A 39 11.41 -13.28 22.64
N MET A 40 12.02 -13.74 21.53
CA MET A 40 11.34 -13.88 20.25
C MET A 40 10.19 -14.91 20.31
N LEU A 41 10.37 -16.00 21.06
CA LEU A 41 9.31 -17.00 21.27
C LEU A 41 8.18 -16.48 22.16
N VAL A 42 8.48 -15.62 23.13
CA VAL A 42 7.46 -14.99 23.99
C VAL A 42 6.60 -14.03 23.17
N ASP A 43 7.18 -13.30 22.22
CA ASP A 43 6.42 -12.42 21.32
C ASP A 43 5.52 -13.22 20.35
N ILE A 44 5.94 -14.43 19.94
CA ILE A 44 5.13 -15.34 19.13
C ILE A 44 3.97 -15.96 19.94
N LEU A 45 4.16 -16.16 21.24
CA LEU A 45 3.21 -16.87 22.09
C LEU A 45 2.37 -15.96 22.98
N ARG A 46 2.60 -14.64 22.99
CA ARG A 46 1.74 -13.70 23.73
C ARG A 46 0.38 -13.63 23.04
N PRO A 47 -0.72 -14.05 23.71
CA PRO A 47 -2.05 -13.70 23.25
C PRO A 47 -2.19 -12.17 23.36
N GLU A 48 -2.41 -11.52 22.22
CA GLU A 48 -2.68 -10.10 22.15
C GLU A 48 -3.98 -9.81 22.92
N GLU A 49 -3.91 -9.01 23.99
CA GLU A 49 -5.12 -8.47 24.63
C GLU A 49 -5.82 -7.55 23.62
N HIS A 50 -7.01 -7.96 23.20
CA HIS A 50 -7.88 -7.21 22.30
C HIS A 50 -8.37 -5.92 22.98
N ASP A 51 -7.92 -4.78 22.47
CA ASP A 51 -8.70 -3.54 22.54
C ASP A 51 -9.70 -3.49 21.36
N GLY A 52 -10.92 -3.05 21.66
CA GLY A 52 -12.14 -3.33 20.90
C GLY A 52 -12.12 -2.97 19.41
N GLY A 53 -12.21 -3.99 18.56
CA GLY A 53 -12.54 -3.88 17.14
C GLY A 53 -14.04 -4.06 16.90
N LEU A 54 -14.62 -3.23 16.02
CA LEU A 54 -16.00 -3.34 15.56
C LEU A 54 -16.14 -4.53 14.61
N GLU A 55 -16.94 -5.54 14.99
CA GLU A 55 -17.22 -6.70 14.13
C GLU A 55 -18.25 -6.36 13.03
N THR A 56 -17.92 -6.65 11.77
CA THR A 56 -18.87 -6.69 10.65
C THR A 56 -19.24 -8.13 10.29
N PRO A 57 -20.52 -8.44 9.96
CA PRO A 57 -20.92 -9.78 9.58
C PRO A 57 -20.82 -9.97 8.05
N GLY A 58 -19.93 -10.85 7.60
CA GLY A 58 -19.85 -11.22 6.18
C GLY A 58 -18.77 -12.25 5.86
N LYS A 59 -19.21 -13.46 5.48
CA LYS A 59 -18.50 -14.62 4.89
C LYS A 59 -16.94 -14.62 4.87
N THR A 60 -16.39 -15.45 5.76
CA THR A 60 -15.19 -16.28 5.56
C THR A 60 -13.89 -15.62 5.09
N LEU A 61 -13.45 -14.54 5.76
CA LEU A 61 -12.01 -14.25 5.84
C LEU A 61 -11.45 -14.88 7.11
N ARG A 62 -10.56 -15.85 6.89
CA ARG A 62 -10.00 -16.77 7.89
C ARG A 62 -8.83 -16.11 8.64
N ARG A 63 -9.06 -14.93 9.22
CA ARG A 63 -8.31 -14.27 10.30
C ARG A 63 -9.06 -12.97 10.62
N THR A 64 -9.24 -12.63 11.88
CA THR A 64 -9.89 -11.35 12.27
C THR A 64 -9.02 -10.20 11.77
N GLU A 65 -9.39 -9.62 10.63
CA GLU A 65 -8.79 -8.40 10.12
C GLU A 65 -9.30 -7.25 10.99
N ALA A 66 -8.39 -6.52 11.65
CA ALA A 66 -8.78 -5.31 12.36
C ALA A 66 -8.74 -4.17 11.34
N LEU A 67 -9.87 -3.48 11.25
CA LEU A 67 -10.03 -2.30 10.41
C LEU A 67 -9.90 -1.06 11.29
N ASP A 68 -9.13 -0.10 10.83
CA ASP A 68 -8.91 1.18 11.51
C ASP A 68 -9.07 2.33 10.52
N LEU A 69 -9.40 3.52 11.01
CA LEU A 69 -9.47 4.72 10.20
C LEU A 69 -8.17 5.52 10.33
N GLU A 70 -7.58 5.87 9.19
CA GLU A 70 -6.44 6.79 9.17
C GLU A 70 -6.85 8.25 9.39
N ASP A 71 -5.84 9.10 9.60
CA ASP A 71 -6.01 10.54 9.75
C ASP A 71 -6.78 11.15 8.56
N GLY A 72 -7.66 12.10 8.87
CA GLY A 72 -8.45 12.78 7.86
C GLY A 72 -7.62 13.69 6.97
N ILE A 73 -7.73 13.49 5.65
CA ILE A 73 -7.16 14.35 4.63
C ILE A 73 -8.22 15.35 4.18
N HIS A 74 -7.97 16.63 4.40
CA HIS A 74 -8.83 17.70 3.90
C HIS A 74 -8.76 17.79 2.37
N SER A 75 -9.91 17.82 1.70
CA SER A 75 -10.00 17.97 0.23
C SER A 75 -10.01 19.47 -0.12
N PRO A 76 -8.91 20.04 -0.68
CA PRO A 76 -8.76 21.49 -0.84
C PRO A 76 -9.93 22.15 -1.56
N GLY A 77 -10.35 23.32 -1.08
CA GLY A 77 -11.46 24.09 -1.69
C GLY A 77 -12.85 23.47 -1.53
N THR A 78 -13.02 22.46 -0.69
CA THR A 78 -14.31 21.80 -0.40
C THR A 78 -14.53 21.67 1.11
N PRO A 79 -15.76 21.44 1.60
CA PRO A 79 -16.01 21.18 3.02
C PRO A 79 -15.76 19.72 3.43
N PHE A 80 -15.12 18.91 2.59
CA PHE A 80 -14.98 17.47 2.81
C PHE A 80 -13.60 17.09 3.34
N VAL A 81 -13.62 16.20 4.31
CA VAL A 81 -12.45 15.42 4.75
C VAL A 81 -12.67 13.98 4.33
N ARG A 82 -11.64 13.35 3.79
CA ARG A 82 -11.64 11.91 3.50
C ARG A 82 -10.77 11.17 4.51
N MET A 83 -11.21 9.99 4.92
CA MET A 83 -10.44 9.08 5.79
C MET A 83 -10.41 7.71 5.16
N GLU A 84 -9.24 7.09 5.16
CA GLU A 84 -9.03 5.76 4.62
C GLU A 84 -9.27 4.72 5.71
N LEU A 85 -10.08 3.69 5.39
CA LEU A 85 -10.27 2.53 6.24
C LEU A 85 -9.19 1.51 5.87
N VAL A 86 -8.20 1.36 6.72
CA VAL A 86 -7.03 0.50 6.48
C VAL A 86 -7.14 -0.78 7.27
N SER A 87 -6.66 -1.87 6.68
CA SER A 87 -6.46 -3.11 7.39
C SER A 87 -5.14 -3.10 8.15
N ASN A 88 -5.10 -3.73 9.32
CA ASN A 88 -3.83 -4.03 9.99
C ASN A 88 -3.11 -5.25 9.39
N PHE A 89 -3.67 -5.85 8.34
CA PHE A 89 -3.09 -7.00 7.68
C PHE A 89 -1.94 -6.53 6.81
N LYS A 90 -0.71 -6.93 7.18
CA LYS A 90 0.43 -6.82 6.29
C LYS A 90 0.20 -7.76 5.13
N ASP A 91 0.04 -7.22 3.93
CA ASP A 91 0.00 -8.01 2.70
C ASP A 91 1.20 -8.96 2.72
N VAL A 92 0.90 -10.26 2.84
CA VAL A 92 1.89 -11.33 2.94
C VAL A 92 2.40 -11.63 1.53
N GLY A 93 3.05 -10.64 0.92
CA GLY A 93 3.49 -10.70 -0.49
C GLY A 93 4.43 -9.55 -0.87
N GLY A 94 4.26 -8.37 -0.27
CA GLY A 94 5.07 -7.20 -0.57
C GLY A 94 6.52 -7.30 -0.10
N SER A 95 7.38 -7.91 -0.92
CA SER A 95 8.83 -7.77 -0.85
C SER A 95 9.19 -6.28 -1.04
N GLY A 96 9.28 -5.56 0.07
CA GLY A 96 10.19 -4.42 0.22
C GLY A 96 10.16 -3.34 -0.86
N VAL A 97 8.99 -2.93 -1.37
CA VAL A 97 8.91 -1.71 -2.20
C VAL A 97 8.92 -0.49 -1.28
N LYS A 98 10.14 -0.11 -0.90
CA LYS A 98 10.45 1.16 -0.24
C LYS A 98 10.50 2.35 -1.20
N ASP A 99 10.17 2.17 -2.47
CA ASP A 99 10.40 3.22 -3.47
C ASP A 99 9.11 3.61 -4.21
N ALA A 100 8.80 4.90 -4.00
CA ALA A 100 8.01 5.79 -4.85
C ALA A 100 6.50 5.51 -4.94
N ILE A 101 5.68 6.24 -4.15
CA ILE A 101 5.05 7.50 -4.61
C ILE A 101 4.98 8.49 -3.42
N LYS A 102 5.92 9.46 -3.38
CA LYS A 102 5.75 10.70 -2.61
C LYS A 102 4.73 11.56 -3.34
N GLY A 103 3.47 11.49 -2.94
CA GLY A 103 2.39 12.30 -3.50
C GLY A 103 1.34 12.64 -2.46
N SER A 104 1.58 13.76 -1.74
CA SER A 104 0.66 14.52 -0.90
C SER A 104 0.29 13.96 0.49
N SER A 105 0.55 14.79 1.51
CA SER A 105 0.31 14.67 2.97
C SER A 105 0.90 13.44 3.69
N GLY A 106 1.91 13.68 4.52
CA GLY A 106 2.69 12.65 5.20
C GLY A 106 1.95 11.92 6.31
N GLY A 107 1.88 10.59 6.17
CA GLY A 107 1.62 9.64 7.25
C GLY A 107 2.70 8.55 7.20
N TYR A 108 3.18 8.11 8.36
CA TYR A 108 4.16 7.03 8.46
C TYR A 108 3.54 5.72 7.95
N TYR A 109 4.11 5.15 6.88
CA TYR A 109 3.72 3.86 6.31
C TYR A 109 3.60 2.77 7.40
N ARG A 110 2.38 2.48 7.85
CA ARG A 110 2.00 1.19 8.40
C ARG A 110 1.57 0.37 7.20
N GLY A 111 2.22 -0.78 6.97
CA GLY A 111 1.96 -1.64 5.81
C GLY A 111 0.61 -2.33 5.91
N GLY A 112 -0.47 -1.58 5.80
CA GLY A 112 -1.86 -2.03 5.66
C GLY A 112 -2.40 -1.69 4.28
N SER A 113 -3.42 -2.42 3.84
CA SER A 113 -4.13 -2.15 2.60
C SER A 113 -5.39 -1.32 2.89
N THR A 114 -5.58 -0.21 2.16
CA THR A 114 -6.82 0.58 2.24
C THR A 114 -7.96 -0.25 1.67
N ARG A 115 -8.99 -0.51 2.47
CA ARG A 115 -10.18 -1.30 2.09
C ARG A 115 -11.32 -0.43 1.60
N ASN A 116 -11.47 0.77 2.15
CA ASN A 116 -12.55 1.68 1.81
C ASN A 116 -12.16 3.13 2.15
N VAL A 117 -12.96 4.09 1.70
CA VAL A 117 -12.77 5.51 2.02
C VAL A 117 -14.10 6.09 2.45
N VAL A 118 -14.09 6.83 3.55
CA VAL A 118 -15.25 7.62 4.00
C VAL A 118 -15.01 9.09 3.75
N PHE A 119 -16.01 9.75 3.17
CA PHE A 119 -16.07 11.18 2.95
C PHE A 119 -16.99 11.80 3.98
N VAL A 120 -16.53 12.82 4.71
CA VAL A 120 -17.29 13.51 5.75
C VAL A 120 -17.36 14.99 5.44
N ASN A 121 -18.58 15.52 5.37
CA ASN A 121 -18.81 16.96 5.27
C ASN A 121 -18.65 17.59 6.65
N MET A 122 -17.63 18.43 6.83
CA MET A 122 -17.33 19.06 8.12
C MET A 122 -18.38 20.07 8.58
N LEU A 123 -19.25 20.53 7.67
CA LEU A 123 -20.28 21.53 7.96
C LEU A 123 -21.62 20.87 8.33
N SER A 124 -21.99 19.78 7.65
CA SER A 124 -23.27 19.09 7.83
C SER A 124 -23.20 17.81 8.65
N ASN A 125 -22.00 17.26 8.90
CA ASN A 125 -21.77 15.92 9.45
C ASN A 125 -22.34 14.76 8.60
N GLU A 126 -22.76 15.05 7.36
CA GLU A 126 -23.11 14.00 6.42
C GLU A 126 -21.86 13.23 6.02
N HIS A 127 -22.00 11.91 5.85
CA HIS A 127 -20.89 11.06 5.44
C HIS A 127 -21.33 10.06 4.39
N ARG A 128 -20.35 9.61 3.60
CA ARG A 128 -20.54 8.62 2.54
C ARG A 128 -19.33 7.71 2.46
N TRP A 129 -19.58 6.42 2.59
CA TRP A 129 -18.60 5.40 2.20
C TRP A 129 -18.53 5.30 0.67
N LEU A 130 -17.32 5.12 0.14
CA LEU A 130 -17.09 4.92 -1.28
C LEU A 130 -17.76 3.63 -1.76
N PHE A 131 -17.56 2.55 -0.99
CA PHE A 131 -18.15 1.23 -1.23
C PHE A 131 -19.09 0.82 -0.09
N ALA A 132 -20.05 -0.05 -0.40
CA ALA A 132 -20.99 -0.58 0.59
C ALA A 132 -20.38 -1.66 1.50
N ASP A 133 -19.28 -2.26 1.04
CA ASP A 133 -18.49 -3.28 1.73
C ASP A 133 -16.99 -2.94 1.63
N ASN A 134 -16.14 -3.84 2.14
CA ASN A 134 -14.71 -3.66 2.29
C ASN A 134 -13.92 -4.80 1.60
N GLU A 135 -14.49 -5.39 0.54
CA GLU A 135 -13.92 -6.59 -0.10
C GLU A 135 -12.75 -6.26 -1.04
N GLN A 136 -12.72 -5.04 -1.59
CA GLN A 136 -11.66 -4.53 -2.46
C GLN A 136 -10.41 -4.04 -1.70
N ILE A 137 -9.30 -3.90 -2.45
CA ILE A 137 -8.12 -3.13 -2.07
C ILE A 137 -8.09 -1.84 -2.88
N ILE A 138 -7.75 -0.73 -2.22
CA ILE A 138 -7.55 0.58 -2.82
C ILE A 138 -6.08 0.93 -2.69
N SER A 139 -5.28 0.69 -3.73
CA SER A 139 -3.83 0.94 -3.69
C SER A 139 -3.44 2.41 -3.86
N ARG A 140 -4.40 3.25 -4.24
CA ARG A 140 -4.22 4.70 -4.39
C ARG A 140 -5.52 5.45 -4.15
N VAL A 141 -5.43 6.54 -3.38
CA VAL A 141 -6.47 7.57 -3.23
C VAL A 141 -5.81 8.92 -3.44
N GLN A 142 -6.12 9.62 -4.53
CA GLN A 142 -5.45 10.89 -4.81
C GLN A 142 -6.38 11.93 -5.43
N GLY A 143 -6.44 13.09 -4.77
CA GLY A 143 -7.14 14.27 -5.25
C GLY A 143 -6.51 14.85 -6.52
N ILE A 144 -7.36 15.32 -7.42
CA ILE A 144 -6.99 16.01 -8.66
C ILE A 144 -7.49 17.45 -8.56
N SER A 145 -6.54 18.37 -8.35
CA SER A 145 -6.77 19.80 -8.32
C SER A 145 -6.29 20.46 -9.60
N ARG A 146 -6.99 21.50 -10.04
CA ARG A 146 -6.59 22.28 -11.20
C ARG A 146 -5.55 23.32 -10.81
N HIS A 147 -4.28 23.10 -11.08
CA HIS A 147 -3.28 24.14 -10.79
C HIS A 147 -3.64 25.42 -11.58
N LYS A 148 -3.81 26.55 -10.88
CA LYS A 148 -3.89 27.84 -11.56
C LYS A 148 -2.55 28.01 -12.28
N ALA A 149 -2.58 28.32 -13.58
CA ALA A 149 -1.39 28.76 -14.28
C ALA A 149 -0.83 29.96 -13.50
N VAL A 150 0.28 29.75 -12.80
CA VAL A 150 1.01 30.84 -12.17
C VAL A 150 1.60 31.64 -13.32
N ASP A 151 1.23 32.91 -13.41
CA ASP A 151 1.86 33.83 -14.35
C ASP A 151 3.37 33.79 -14.09
N ARG A 152 4.15 33.52 -15.14
CA ARG A 152 5.59 33.21 -15.06
C ARG A 152 6.43 34.31 -14.39
N ASP A 153 5.87 35.50 -14.24
CA ASP A 153 6.50 36.69 -13.65
C ASP A 153 6.34 36.77 -12.13
N ASP A 154 5.52 35.92 -11.50
CA ASP A 154 5.35 35.88 -10.04
C ASP A 154 5.87 34.57 -9.42
N LEU A 155 7.20 34.43 -9.44
CA LEU A 155 7.93 33.33 -8.79
C LEU A 155 7.85 33.35 -7.25
N SER A 156 7.18 34.35 -6.65
CA SER A 156 6.94 34.37 -5.20
C SER A 156 5.82 33.41 -4.76
N ALA A 157 5.01 32.91 -5.72
CA ALA A 157 3.96 31.91 -5.50
C ALA A 157 4.44 30.44 -5.57
N VAL A 158 5.75 30.18 -5.66
CA VAL A 158 6.33 28.82 -5.80
C VAL A 158 6.36 28.03 -4.48
N MET A 159 5.92 28.63 -3.37
CA MET A 159 5.59 27.88 -2.16
C MET A 159 4.06 27.80 -2.09
N PRO A 160 3.46 26.60 -2.14
CA PRO A 160 2.04 26.46 -1.88
C PRO A 160 1.84 26.82 -0.41
N ASP A 161 1.41 28.04 -0.15
CA ASP A 161 0.72 28.35 1.10
C ASP A 161 -0.45 27.37 1.19
N GLU A 162 -0.53 26.60 2.28
CA GLU A 162 -1.48 25.49 2.50
C GLU A 162 -2.96 25.92 2.39
N GLY A 163 -3.24 27.20 2.12
CA GLY A 163 -4.57 27.76 1.86
C GLY A 163 -4.82 28.28 0.44
N SER A 164 -3.86 28.24 -0.49
CA SER A 164 -4.04 28.75 -1.88
C SER A 164 -4.21 27.67 -2.94
N GLY A 165 -4.09 26.40 -2.55
CA GLY A 165 -4.17 25.22 -3.41
C GLY A 165 -5.52 25.16 -4.11
N ALA A 166 -5.49 25.03 -5.43
CA ALA A 166 -6.69 25.00 -6.22
C ALA A 166 -7.67 23.92 -5.74
N ALA A 167 -8.97 24.24 -5.80
CA ALA A 167 -10.01 23.34 -5.37
C ALA A 167 -9.86 21.97 -6.04
N GLU A 168 -9.88 20.92 -5.22
CA GLU A 168 -9.94 19.54 -5.67
C GLU A 168 -11.24 19.35 -6.44
N GLN A 169 -11.14 18.85 -7.66
CA GLN A 169 -12.30 18.67 -8.53
C GLN A 169 -12.75 17.23 -8.61
N LEU A 170 -11.81 16.29 -8.45
CA LEU A 170 -12.03 14.85 -8.49
C LEU A 170 -11.09 14.16 -7.51
N VAL A 171 -11.45 12.94 -7.11
CA VAL A 171 -10.53 11.98 -6.50
C VAL A 171 -10.39 10.82 -7.46
N HIS A 172 -9.18 10.34 -7.71
CA HIS A 172 -8.97 9.11 -8.45
C HIS A 172 -8.47 7.99 -7.55
N TYR A 173 -8.76 6.77 -7.99
CA TYR A 173 -8.54 5.53 -7.26
C TYR A 173 -7.90 4.48 -8.15
N HIS A 174 -7.05 3.67 -7.55
CA HIS A 174 -6.67 2.37 -8.08
C HIS A 174 -7.35 1.31 -7.23
N VAL A 175 -8.31 0.58 -7.81
CA VAL A 175 -9.13 -0.40 -7.09
C VAL A 175 -8.80 -1.78 -7.62
N ILE A 176 -8.46 -2.71 -6.73
CA ILE A 176 -8.11 -4.09 -7.04
C ILE A 176 -9.16 -4.97 -6.36
N ASP A 177 -9.90 -5.72 -7.16
CA ASP A 177 -11.03 -6.55 -6.74
C ASP A 177 -10.93 -8.01 -7.24
N GLU A 178 -9.87 -8.34 -7.98
CA GLU A 178 -9.60 -9.68 -8.49
C GLU A 178 -8.11 -10.03 -8.42
N ASP A 179 -7.82 -11.33 -8.31
CA ASP A 179 -6.49 -11.92 -8.49
C ASP A 179 -6.26 -12.12 -9.99
N SER A 180 -5.57 -11.16 -10.60
CA SER A 180 -5.29 -11.07 -12.03
C SER A 180 -4.08 -11.90 -12.45
N ASN A 181 -3.18 -12.22 -11.51
CA ASN A 181 -1.95 -12.95 -11.78
C ASN A 181 -2.05 -14.47 -11.48
N GLY A 182 -3.11 -14.88 -10.77
CA GLY A 182 -3.49 -16.26 -10.47
C GLY A 182 -2.71 -16.92 -9.33
N ASP A 183 -2.10 -16.16 -8.43
CA ASP A 183 -1.32 -16.68 -7.30
C ASP A 183 -2.16 -17.00 -6.05
N GLY A 184 -3.45 -16.64 -6.07
CA GLY A 184 -4.42 -16.85 -5.00
C GLY A 184 -4.42 -15.75 -3.94
N ILE A 185 -3.73 -14.64 -4.18
CA ILE A 185 -3.66 -13.45 -3.33
C ILE A 185 -4.20 -12.27 -4.16
N ILE A 186 -4.98 -11.40 -3.53
CA ILE A 186 -5.35 -10.11 -4.12
C ILE A 186 -4.42 -9.07 -3.50
N ASP A 187 -3.54 -8.47 -4.29
CA ASP A 187 -2.59 -7.45 -3.82
C ASP A 187 -2.19 -6.43 -4.90
N THR A 188 -1.19 -5.58 -4.60
CA THR A 188 -0.78 -4.49 -5.50
C THR A 188 -0.04 -4.93 -6.77
N ASP A 189 0.32 -6.21 -6.87
CA ASP A 189 0.89 -6.79 -8.08
C ASP A 189 -0.20 -7.17 -9.10
N ASP A 190 -1.48 -7.14 -8.70
CA ASP A 190 -2.63 -7.32 -9.57
C ASP A 190 -2.97 -6.09 -10.42
N GLU A 191 -3.64 -6.33 -11.53
CA GLU A 191 -4.24 -5.30 -12.36
C GLU A 191 -5.37 -4.59 -11.59
N PHE A 192 -5.46 -3.27 -11.76
CA PHE A 192 -6.43 -2.45 -11.05
C PHE A 192 -7.41 -1.78 -12.01
N SER A 193 -8.58 -1.43 -11.48
CA SER A 193 -9.53 -0.54 -12.12
C SER A 193 -9.22 0.92 -11.78
N LEU A 194 -8.97 1.73 -12.81
CA LEU A 194 -8.81 3.17 -12.67
C LEU A 194 -10.21 3.79 -12.54
N ALA A 195 -10.49 4.40 -11.40
CA ALA A 195 -11.78 5.01 -11.13
C ALA A 195 -11.67 6.45 -10.62
N VAL A 196 -12.77 7.20 -10.68
CA VAL A 196 -12.87 8.56 -10.16
C VAL A 196 -14.17 8.80 -9.42
N SER A 197 -14.19 9.79 -8.53
CA SER A 197 -15.40 10.33 -7.92
C SER A 197 -15.30 11.85 -7.79
N ARG A 198 -16.39 12.46 -7.34
CA ARG A 198 -16.38 13.82 -6.81
C ARG A 198 -15.64 13.87 -5.45
N PRO A 199 -15.20 15.05 -4.99
CA PRO A 199 -14.53 15.22 -3.69
C PRO A 199 -15.39 14.83 -2.48
N ASP A 200 -16.70 14.66 -2.65
CA ASP A 200 -17.63 14.18 -1.63
C ASP A 200 -17.86 12.65 -1.67
N GLY A 201 -17.09 11.93 -2.51
CA GLY A 201 -17.24 10.50 -2.75
C GLY A 201 -18.45 10.12 -3.61
N SER A 202 -19.22 11.09 -4.11
CA SER A 202 -20.35 10.83 -4.99
C SER A 202 -19.91 10.58 -6.43
N GLN A 203 -20.80 9.99 -7.23
CA GLN A 203 -20.57 9.69 -8.65
C GLN A 203 -19.30 8.85 -8.91
N TYR A 204 -18.98 7.92 -8.02
CA TYR A 204 -17.94 6.93 -8.28
C TYR A 204 -18.17 6.26 -9.64
N THR A 205 -17.16 6.32 -10.50
CA THR A 205 -17.22 5.87 -11.88
C THR A 205 -15.91 5.17 -12.22
N VAL A 206 -15.99 3.90 -12.60
CA VAL A 206 -14.86 3.18 -13.17
C VAL A 206 -14.63 3.68 -14.59
N LEU A 207 -13.40 4.09 -14.88
CA LEU A 207 -13.00 4.60 -16.19
C LEU A 207 -12.46 3.48 -17.08
N VAL A 208 -11.57 2.66 -16.53
CA VAL A 208 -10.91 1.55 -17.22
C VAL A 208 -10.62 0.42 -16.24
N ASP A 209 -11.07 -0.79 -16.56
CA ASP A 209 -10.71 -2.02 -15.84
C ASP A 209 -9.41 -2.64 -16.36
N HIS A 210 -8.78 -3.50 -15.56
CA HIS A 210 -7.59 -4.28 -15.93
C HIS A 210 -6.42 -3.40 -16.40
N VAL A 211 -6.10 -2.37 -15.61
CA VAL A 211 -4.97 -1.45 -15.83
C VAL A 211 -3.77 -1.98 -15.07
N GLN A 212 -2.64 -2.11 -15.78
CA GLN A 212 -1.38 -2.54 -15.18
C GLN A 212 -0.66 -1.35 -14.53
N HIS A 213 -0.65 -0.20 -15.22
CA HIS A 213 0.01 1.01 -14.71
C HIS A 213 -0.71 2.28 -15.17
N LEU A 214 -0.88 3.22 -14.25
CA LEU A 214 -1.20 4.59 -14.57
C LEU A 214 0.10 5.36 -14.84
N LEU A 215 0.23 5.94 -16.04
CA LEU A 215 1.44 6.66 -16.45
C LEU A 215 1.32 8.17 -16.23
N SER A 216 0.13 8.74 -16.44
CA SER A 216 -0.12 10.18 -16.26
C SER A 216 -1.61 10.50 -16.15
N ILE A 217 -1.95 11.50 -15.33
CA ILE A 217 -3.25 12.19 -15.31
C ILE A 217 -2.97 13.68 -15.21
N GLU A 218 -3.32 14.44 -16.25
CA GLU A 218 -3.04 15.87 -16.32
C GLU A 218 -4.24 16.64 -16.89
N TRP A 219 -4.39 17.91 -16.53
CA TRP A 219 -5.39 18.78 -17.14
C TRP A 219 -4.99 19.13 -18.57
N ALA A 220 -5.84 18.80 -19.54
CA ALA A 220 -5.68 19.26 -20.92
C ALA A 220 -6.26 20.67 -21.11
N ASP A 221 -7.38 20.96 -20.43
CA ASP A 221 -8.07 22.25 -20.45
C ASP A 221 -8.91 22.45 -19.15
N ASP A 222 -9.96 23.28 -19.20
CA ASP A 222 -10.84 23.58 -18.06
C ASP A 222 -11.75 22.41 -17.66
N GLU A 223 -12.05 21.51 -18.59
CA GLU A 223 -13.11 20.50 -18.45
C GLU A 223 -12.60 19.08 -18.75
N THR A 224 -11.36 18.95 -19.24
CA THR A 224 -10.82 17.70 -19.74
C THR A 224 -9.54 17.32 -19.02
N LEU A 225 -9.51 16.08 -18.51
CA LEU A 225 -8.28 15.40 -18.10
C LEU A 225 -7.76 14.54 -19.25
N PHE A 226 -6.45 14.59 -19.48
CA PHE A 226 -5.70 13.66 -20.30
C PHE A 226 -5.15 12.55 -19.41
N ILE A 227 -5.42 11.31 -19.79
CA ILE A 227 -5.06 10.11 -19.01
C ILE A 227 -4.20 9.22 -19.91
N VAL A 228 -3.05 8.80 -19.39
CA VAL A 228 -2.18 7.82 -20.04
C VAL A 228 -2.02 6.63 -19.11
N TYR A 229 -2.26 5.44 -19.63
CA TYR A 229 -2.23 4.19 -18.86
C TYR A 229 -1.70 3.04 -19.70
N ARG A 230 -1.32 1.94 -19.05
CA ARG A 230 -0.90 0.70 -19.70
C ARG A 230 -1.90 -0.40 -19.38
N LYS A 231 -2.35 -1.09 -20.42
CA LYS A 231 -3.26 -2.23 -20.36
C LYS A 231 -2.82 -3.25 -21.42
N ASP A 232 -2.90 -4.54 -21.14
CA ASP A 232 -2.41 -5.60 -22.04
C ASP A 232 -0.97 -5.35 -22.54
N ASN A 233 -0.11 -4.86 -21.64
CA ASN A 233 1.27 -4.44 -21.92
C ASN A 233 1.43 -3.40 -23.04
N ARG A 234 0.38 -2.63 -23.33
CA ARG A 234 0.36 -1.58 -24.35
C ARG A 234 -0.06 -0.23 -23.77
N PRO A 235 0.57 0.88 -24.19
CA PRO A 235 0.22 2.21 -23.71
C PRO A 235 -1.01 2.74 -24.44
N TYR A 236 -1.98 3.25 -23.69
CA TYR A 236 -3.19 3.89 -24.18
C TYR A 236 -3.28 5.32 -23.66
N MET A 237 -3.92 6.19 -24.45
CA MET A 237 -4.31 7.53 -24.03
C MET A 237 -5.82 7.70 -24.14
N ALA A 238 -6.40 8.46 -23.21
CA ALA A 238 -7.83 8.79 -23.21
C ALA A 238 -8.06 10.20 -22.66
N ARG A 239 -9.25 10.74 -22.93
CA ARG A 239 -9.72 12.02 -22.40
C ARG A 239 -10.93 11.79 -21.51
N LEU A 240 -10.93 12.40 -20.33
CA LEU A 240 -12.05 12.37 -19.39
C LEU A 240 -12.69 13.75 -19.29
N GLN A 241 -13.99 13.82 -19.60
CA GLN A 241 -14.81 15.01 -19.40
C GLN A 241 -15.24 15.11 -17.92
N THR A 242 -14.64 16.02 -17.16
CA THR A 242 -14.77 16.08 -15.69
C THR A 242 -16.16 16.49 -15.20
N ALA A 243 -16.93 17.23 -16.01
CA ALA A 243 -18.31 17.57 -15.70
C ALA A 243 -19.23 16.34 -15.71
N SER A 244 -18.99 15.38 -16.61
CA SER A 244 -19.85 14.20 -16.80
C SER A 244 -19.24 12.88 -16.33
N LEU A 245 -17.95 12.88 -15.98
CA LEU A 245 -17.13 11.71 -15.67
C LEU A 245 -17.12 10.67 -16.81
N ARG A 246 -17.27 11.12 -18.05
CA ARG A 246 -17.24 10.25 -19.23
C ARG A 246 -15.86 10.26 -19.88
N MET A 247 -15.29 9.09 -20.01
CA MET A 247 -14.03 8.90 -20.71
C MET A 247 -14.26 8.58 -22.20
N SER A 248 -13.40 9.10 -23.07
CA SER A 248 -13.31 8.66 -24.46
C SER A 248 -12.82 7.21 -24.52
N ALA A 249 -13.04 6.54 -25.65
CA ALA A 249 -12.35 5.29 -25.92
C ALA A 249 -10.82 5.50 -25.84
N GLY A 250 -10.11 4.52 -25.29
CA GLY A 250 -8.65 4.53 -25.24
C GLY A 250 -8.07 4.35 -26.64
N GLU A 251 -7.16 5.25 -27.01
CA GLU A 251 -6.40 5.18 -28.26
C GLU A 251 -5.00 4.64 -27.97
N LEU A 252 -4.54 3.69 -28.78
CA LEU A 252 -3.20 3.12 -28.63
C LEU A 252 -2.16 4.21 -28.93
N LEU A 253 -1.22 4.42 -28.02
CA LEU A 253 -0.12 5.34 -28.26
C LEU A 253 0.85 4.72 -29.28
N PRO A 254 1.22 5.46 -30.35
CA PRO A 254 2.17 4.95 -31.33
C PRO A 254 3.53 4.76 -30.64
N LEU A 255 4.07 3.56 -30.74
CA LEU A 255 5.45 3.29 -30.40
C LEU A 255 6.33 3.86 -31.52
N VAL A 256 7.47 4.45 -31.18
CA VAL A 256 8.48 4.79 -32.18
C VAL A 256 9.00 3.47 -32.73
N ASP A 257 8.88 3.25 -34.04
CA ASP A 257 9.47 2.08 -34.69
C ASP A 257 10.96 2.03 -34.34
N GLU A 258 11.44 0.87 -33.87
CA GLU A 258 12.88 0.67 -33.72
C GLU A 258 13.54 0.95 -35.07
N PRO A 259 14.63 1.74 -35.11
CA PRO A 259 15.34 1.95 -36.36
C PRO A 259 15.72 0.57 -36.89
N GLU A 260 15.27 0.24 -38.11
CA GLU A 260 15.69 -1.00 -38.76
C GLU A 260 17.20 -1.08 -38.64
N THR A 261 17.69 -2.08 -37.92
CA THR A 261 19.11 -2.38 -37.89
C THR A 261 19.46 -2.80 -39.31
N GLY A 262 19.84 -1.82 -40.12
CA GLY A 262 20.38 -2.02 -41.45
C GLY A 262 21.56 -2.95 -41.32
N SER A 263 21.36 -4.19 -41.75
CA SER A 263 22.43 -5.12 -42.03
C SER A 263 23.13 -4.63 -43.30
N ASP A 264 24.19 -3.83 -43.11
CA ASP A 264 25.27 -3.66 -44.10
C ASP A 264 26.26 -4.83 -44.02
#